data_AF-A0A9D4EC46-F1
#
_entry.id   AF-A0A9D4EC46-F1
#
_cell.length_a   1.000
_cell.length_b   1.000
_cell.length_c   1.000
_cell.angle_alpha   90.00
_cell.angle_beta   90.00
_cell.angle_gamma   90.00
#
_symmetry.space_group_name_H-M   'P 1'
#
loop_
_entity.id
_entity.type
_entity.pdbx_description
1 polymer ?
#
loop_
_entity_poly.entity_id
_entity_poly.type
_entity_poly.pdbx_seq_one_letter_code
_entity_poly.pdbx_strand_id
1 'polypeptide(L)'
;METVSLEAGYLVGECFPVEDPIISKQFQTDTCATVKSDTGVQSEEVILPEHVKKMFDDGVEYLDPEQKNKFAKLLYKYQDVFAKSSDDLGCTNVVKHKINTGRANPIRQQPRRQTY
;
A
#
# COMPACT_ATOMS: atom_id res chain seq x y z
N MET A 1 -12.91 10.80 -33.31
CA MET A 1 -11.96 10.46 -32.24
C MET A 1 -10.79 9.78 -32.92
N GLU A 2 -9.65 10.45 -33.00
CA GLU A 2 -8.46 9.92 -33.68
C GLU A 2 -7.72 8.95 -32.76
N THR A 3 -7.41 7.76 -33.28
CA THR A 3 -6.65 6.73 -32.57
C THR A 3 -5.16 6.95 -32.84
N VAL A 4 -4.38 7.26 -31.81
CA VAL A 4 -2.92 7.36 -31.93
C VAL A 4 -2.32 5.96 -31.79
N SER A 5 -1.69 5.46 -32.86
CA SER A 5 -0.93 4.21 -32.87
C SER A 5 0.55 4.49 -32.65
N LEU A 6 1.15 3.91 -31.61
CA LEU A 6 2.58 4.02 -31.32
C LEU A 6 3.32 2.80 -31.86
N GLU A 7 4.34 3.02 -32.67
CA GLU A 7 5.24 1.97 -33.19
C GLU A 7 6.55 1.90 -32.37
N ALA A 8 7.25 0.76 -32.45
CA ALA A 8 8.52 0.57 -31.77
C ALA A 8 9.57 1.58 -32.28
N GLY A 9 10.22 2.29 -31.35
CA GLY A 9 11.22 3.32 -31.65
C GLY A 9 10.75 4.76 -31.46
N TYR A 10 9.47 4.98 -31.11
CA TYR A 10 8.99 6.32 -30.76
C TYR A 10 9.36 6.70 -29.32
N LEU A 11 10.04 7.84 -29.16
CA LEU A 11 10.30 8.45 -27.85
C LEU A 11 9.00 9.11 -27.36
N VAL A 12 8.39 8.52 -26.33
CA VAL A 12 7.12 9.00 -25.75
C VAL A 12 7.35 10.10 -24.71
N GLY A 13 8.58 10.23 -24.19
CA GLY A 13 8.97 11.30 -23.29
C GLY A 13 10.34 11.05 -22.66
N GLU A 14 10.95 12.11 -22.17
CA GLU A 14 12.17 12.05 -21.36
C GLU A 14 11.76 12.08 -19.88
N CYS A 15 12.29 11.15 -19.09
CA CYS A 15 12.07 11.14 -17.65
C CYS A 15 13.33 11.67 -16.94
N PHE A 16 13.11 12.54 -15.96
CA PHE A 16 14.17 13.04 -15.09
C PHE A 16 13.93 12.51 -13.67
N PRO A 17 14.99 12.13 -12.95
CA PRO A 17 14.87 11.76 -11.55
C PRO A 17 14.36 12.95 -10.76
N VAL A 18 13.36 12.72 -9.93
CA VAL A 18 12.89 13.72 -8.97
C VAL A 18 13.96 13.82 -7.88
N GLU A 19 14.47 15.03 -7.62
CA GLU A 19 15.34 15.28 -6.47
C GLU A 19 14.63 14.83 -5.20
N ASP A 20 15.34 14.10 -4.34
CA ASP A 20 14.77 13.46 -3.14
C ASP A 20 13.86 14.45 -2.38
N PRO A 21 12.65 14.02 -1.97
CA PRO A 21 11.80 14.87 -1.16
C PRO A 21 12.56 15.30 0.10
N ILE A 22 12.35 16.54 0.54
CA ILE A 22 12.87 17.08 1.81
C ILE A 22 12.11 16.39 2.97
N ILE A 23 12.25 15.07 3.08
CA ILE A 23 11.96 14.31 4.27
C ILE A 23 13.27 14.39 5.05
N SER A 24 13.24 15.14 6.15
CA SER A 24 14.38 15.33 7.03
C SER A 24 15.13 14.01 7.26
N LYS A 25 16.43 14.04 6.97
CA LYS A 25 17.39 12.94 7.05
C LYS A 25 17.46 12.30 8.45
N GLN A 26 16.47 11.48 8.81
CA GLN A 26 16.52 10.49 9.89
C GLN A 26 15.63 9.27 9.63
N PHE A 27 15.17 9.06 8.39
CA PHE A 27 14.66 7.76 8.00
C PHE A 27 15.80 6.98 7.36
N GLN A 28 16.09 5.81 7.92
CA GLN A 28 16.81 4.78 7.17
C GLN A 28 16.05 4.66 5.86
N THR A 29 16.73 4.94 4.75
CA THR A 29 16.21 4.62 3.43
C THR A 29 15.90 3.13 3.48
N ASP A 30 14.62 2.78 3.52
CA ASP A 30 14.21 1.42 3.22
C ASP A 30 14.67 1.22 1.78
N THR A 31 15.84 0.60 1.64
CA THR A 31 16.26 -0.04 0.41
C THR A 31 15.04 -0.81 -0.05
N CYS A 32 14.57 -0.56 -1.28
CA CYS A 32 13.56 -1.40 -1.89
C CYS A 32 14.03 -2.85 -1.70
N ALA A 33 13.36 -3.56 -0.79
CA ALA A 33 13.84 -4.84 -0.33
C ALA A 33 13.90 -5.73 -1.56
N THR A 34 15.10 -6.18 -1.92
CA THR A 34 15.23 -7.28 -2.89
C THR A 34 14.49 -8.44 -2.26
N VAL A 35 13.30 -8.74 -2.79
CA VAL A 35 12.53 -9.91 -2.40
C VAL A 35 13.39 -11.12 -2.68
N LYS A 36 14.03 -11.65 -1.64
CA LYS A 36 14.60 -12.99 -1.71
C LYS A 36 13.40 -13.89 -2.00
N SER A 37 13.39 -14.51 -3.17
CA SER A 37 12.48 -15.58 -3.49
C SER A 37 12.76 -16.70 -2.49
N ASP A 38 12.00 -16.71 -1.39
CA ASP A 38 12.03 -17.80 -0.42
C ASP A 38 11.69 -19.08 -1.17
N THR A 39 12.74 -19.82 -1.52
CA THR A 39 12.66 -21.17 -2.06
C THR A 39 12.59 -22.11 -0.86
N GLY A 40 11.56 -21.91 -0.03
CA GLY A 40 11.28 -22.66 1.18
C GLY A 40 10.08 -23.56 0.94
N VAL A 41 10.33 -24.76 0.45
CA VAL A 41 9.36 -25.85 0.45
C VAL A 41 9.09 -26.22 1.90
N GLN A 42 7.89 -25.93 2.41
CA GLN A 42 7.14 -26.83 3.29
C GLN A 42 5.66 -26.73 2.92
N SER A 43 5.08 -27.90 2.72
CA SER A 43 3.67 -28.16 2.45
C SER A 43 2.92 -28.18 3.76
N GLU A 44 2.56 -27.00 4.26
CA GLU A 44 1.48 -26.84 5.23
C GLU A 44 0.30 -26.25 4.46
N GLU A 45 -0.88 -26.85 4.61
CA GLU A 45 -2.10 -26.30 4.01
C GLU A 45 -2.32 -24.89 4.56
N VAL A 46 -2.13 -23.89 3.71
CA VAL A 46 -2.22 -22.49 4.10
C VAL A 46 -3.70 -22.15 4.31
N ILE A 47 -4.13 -22.12 5.56
CA ILE A 47 -5.48 -21.67 5.93
C ILE A 47 -5.51 -20.15 5.77
N LEU A 48 -6.15 -19.66 4.71
CA LEU A 48 -6.31 -18.22 4.46
C LEU A 48 -7.32 -17.60 5.44
N PRO A 49 -6.99 -16.44 6.04
CA PRO A 49 -7.95 -15.65 6.82
C PRO A 49 -9.17 -15.22 5.99
N GLU A 50 -10.29 -15.01 6.67
CA GLU A 50 -11.58 -14.69 6.03
C GLU A 50 -11.52 -13.40 5.20
N HIS A 51 -10.81 -12.37 5.66
CA HIS A 51 -10.77 -11.06 4.98
C HIS A 51 -9.96 -11.08 3.68
N VAL A 52 -8.91 -11.91 3.60
CA VAL A 52 -8.10 -12.06 2.38
C VAL A 52 -8.64 -13.11 1.43
N LYS A 53 -9.56 -13.97 1.88
CA LYS A 53 -10.14 -15.03 1.06
C LYS A 53 -10.87 -14.49 -0.18
N LYS A 54 -11.61 -13.38 -0.03
CA LYS A 54 -12.28 -12.71 -1.15
C LYS A 54 -11.27 -12.26 -2.23
N MET A 55 -10.17 -11.63 -1.81
CA MET A 55 -9.10 -11.23 -2.73
C MET A 55 -8.44 -12.42 -3.43
N PHE A 56 -8.31 -13.55 -2.73
CA PHE A 56 -7.80 -14.77 -3.35
C PHE A 56 -8.74 -15.29 -4.42
N ASP A 57 -10.04 -15.43 -4.11
CA ASP A 57 -11.04 -15.95 -5.04
C ASP A 57 -11.13 -15.09 -6.32
N ASP A 58 -11.07 -13.76 -6.18
CA ASP A 58 -11.11 -12.81 -7.30
C ASP A 58 -9.82 -12.86 -8.15
N GLY A 59 -8.65 -13.07 -7.54
CA GLY A 59 -7.35 -13.02 -8.21
C GLY A 59 -6.92 -14.32 -8.89
N VAL A 60 -7.67 -15.42 -8.71
CA VAL A 60 -7.25 -16.78 -9.06
C VAL A 60 -7.75 -17.26 -10.43
N GLU A 61 -8.65 -16.51 -11.08
CA GLU A 61 -9.30 -16.90 -12.35
C GLU A 61 -8.30 -17.24 -13.47
N TYR A 62 -7.22 -16.44 -13.61
CA TYR A 62 -6.23 -16.58 -14.69
C TYR A 62 -4.85 -17.08 -14.24
N LEU A 63 -4.76 -17.67 -13.04
CA LEU A 63 -3.49 -18.13 -12.48
C LEU A 63 -3.27 -19.63 -12.69
N ASP A 64 -2.02 -20.01 -12.97
CA ASP A 64 -1.59 -21.40 -12.97
C ASP A 64 -1.61 -22.00 -11.55
N PRO A 65 -1.74 -23.32 -11.38
CA PRO A 65 -1.79 -23.96 -10.06
C PRO A 65 -0.56 -23.66 -9.19
N GLU A 66 0.62 -23.53 -9.79
CA GLU A 66 1.82 -23.09 -9.06
C GLU A 66 1.72 -21.63 -8.60
N GLN A 67 1.16 -20.77 -9.45
CA GLN A 67 0.97 -19.36 -9.13
C GLN A 67 -0.11 -19.17 -8.07
N LYS A 68 -1.20 -19.96 -8.10
CA LYS A 68 -2.23 -19.99 -7.06
C LYS A 68 -1.63 -20.29 -5.68
N ASN A 69 -0.75 -21.30 -5.62
CA ASN A 69 -0.04 -21.64 -4.38
C ASN A 69 0.90 -20.53 -3.91
N LYS A 70 1.65 -19.89 -4.84
CA LYS A 70 2.50 -18.74 -4.51
C LYS A 70 1.68 -17.55 -4.02
N PHE A 71 0.53 -17.31 -4.64
CA PHE A 71 -0.37 -16.22 -4.29
C PHE A 71 -1.02 -16.42 -2.92
N ALA A 72 -1.51 -17.64 -2.61
CA ALA A 72 -2.02 -17.99 -1.29
C ALA A 72 -0.95 -17.76 -0.19
N LYS A 73 0.29 -18.20 -0.43
CA LYS A 73 1.42 -17.96 0.49
C LYS A 73 1.72 -16.48 0.67
N LEU A 74 1.64 -15.68 -0.39
CA LEU A 74 1.85 -14.24 -0.34
C LEU A 74 0.78 -13.55 0.52
N LEU A 75 -0.49 -13.87 0.27
CA LEU A 75 -1.62 -13.30 1.01
C LEU A 75 -1.57 -13.68 2.49
N TYR A 76 -1.19 -14.92 2.81
CA TYR A 76 -1.01 -15.34 4.19
C TYR A 76 0.16 -14.60 4.86
N LYS A 77 1.31 -14.49 4.20
CA LYS A 77 2.51 -13.83 4.73
C LYS A 77 2.27 -12.34 5.03
N TYR A 78 1.44 -11.67 4.24
CA TYR A 78 1.15 -10.24 4.37
C TYR A 78 -0.31 -9.96 4.76
N GLN A 79 -0.97 -10.90 5.44
CA GLN A 79 -2.38 -10.79 5.81
C GLN A 79 -2.72 -9.52 6.61
N ASP A 80 -1.77 -9.02 7.40
CA ASP A 80 -1.93 -7.87 8.29
C ASP A 80 -1.84 -6.52 7.55
N VAL A 81 -1.38 -6.53 6.30
CA VAL A 81 -1.30 -5.34 5.44
C VAL A 81 -2.67 -5.00 4.84
N PHE A 82 -3.52 -6.01 4.68
CA PHE A 82 -4.84 -5.85 4.09
C PHE A 82 -5.89 -5.54 5.16
N ALA A 83 -6.70 -4.52 4.90
CA ALA A 83 -7.81 -4.14 5.77
C ALA A 83 -8.83 -5.29 5.90
N LYS A 84 -9.27 -5.56 7.13
CA LYS A 84 -10.27 -6.58 7.44
C LYS A 84 -11.69 -6.13 7.08
N SER A 85 -11.96 -4.83 7.15
CA SER A 85 -13.25 -4.21 6.82
C SER A 85 -13.05 -2.74 6.42
N SER A 86 -14.14 -2.07 6.00
CA SER A 86 -14.13 -0.62 5.72
C SER A 86 -13.74 0.24 6.92
N ASP A 87 -13.93 -0.28 8.13
CA ASP A 87 -13.68 0.43 9.38
C ASP A 87 -12.29 0.12 9.96
N ASP A 88 -11.54 -0.79 9.32
CA ASP A 88 -10.17 -1.15 9.70
C ASP A 88 -9.18 -0.08 9.21
N LEU A 89 -9.25 1.07 9.86
CA LEU A 89 -8.38 2.21 9.60
C LEU A 89 -7.02 1.99 10.28
N GLY A 90 -5.97 1.91 9.48
CA GLY A 90 -4.59 1.74 9.97
C GLY A 90 -4.14 2.89 10.89
N CYS A 91 -3.34 2.55 11.90
CA CYS A 91 -2.67 3.49 12.79
C CYS A 91 -1.17 3.19 12.82
N THR A 92 -0.32 4.20 12.61
CA THR A 92 1.14 4.04 12.71
C THR A 92 1.67 4.70 13.98
N ASN A 93 2.50 3.96 14.72
CA ASN A 93 3.18 4.48 15.92
C ASN A 93 4.55 5.11 15.60
N VAL A 94 5.00 5.04 14.34
CA VAL A 94 6.35 5.42 13.90
C VAL A 94 6.57 6.93 14.00
N VAL A 95 5.56 7.73 13.66
CA VAL A 95 5.66 9.19 13.66
C VAL A 95 4.48 9.79 14.40
N LYS A 96 4.78 10.64 15.38
CA LYS A 96 3.78 11.48 16.04
C LYS A 96 3.91 12.89 15.51
N HIS A 97 2.91 13.36 14.77
CA HIS A 97 2.88 14.75 14.32
C HIS A 97 2.55 15.68 15.48
N LYS A 98 3.35 16.74 15.64
CA LYS A 98 3.09 17.83 16.59
C LYS A 98 2.59 19.05 15.83
N ILE A 99 1.43 19.57 16.22
CA ILE A 99 0.97 20.87 15.75
C ILE A 99 1.71 21.94 16.58
N ASN A 100 2.55 22.75 15.92
CA ASN A 100 3.31 23.80 16.57
C ASN A 100 2.44 25.05 16.74
N THR A 101 1.72 25.16 17.85
CA THR A 101 0.86 26.32 18.17
C THR A 101 1.64 27.55 18.66
N GLY A 102 2.96 27.44 18.88
CA GLY A 102 3.82 28.56 19.27
C GLY A 102 3.38 29.22 20.57
N ARG A 103 3.06 30.52 20.52
CA ARG A 103 2.55 31.31 21.66
C ARG A 103 1.03 31.54 21.59
N ALA A 104 0.32 30.87 20.70
CA ALA A 104 -1.12 31.04 20.57
C ALA A 104 -1.85 30.38 21.75
N ASN A 105 -2.71 31.15 22.42
CA ASN A 105 -3.56 30.63 23.48
C ASN A 105 -4.73 29.82 22.88
N PRO A 106 -5.23 28.77 23.57
CA PRO A 106 -6.43 28.05 23.14
C PRO A 106 -7.62 28.98 22.94
N ILE A 107 -8.37 28.80 21.85
CA ILE A 107 -9.54 29.63 21.52
C ILE A 107 -10.80 28.77 21.62
N ARG A 108 -11.78 29.21 22.42
CA ARG A 108 -13.12 28.60 22.48
C ARG A 108 -14.03 29.26 21.45
N GLN A 109 -14.41 28.54 20.41
CA GLN A 109 -15.38 28.99 19.41
C GLN A 109 -16.68 28.18 19.51
N GLN A 110 -17.83 28.85 19.59
CA GLN A 110 -19.14 28.17 19.56
C GLN A 110 -19.40 27.61 18.16
N PRO A 111 -19.94 26.38 18.02
CA PRO A 111 -20.38 25.87 16.72
C PRO A 111 -21.36 26.83 16.06
N ARG A 112 -21.26 27.02 14.74
CA ARG A 112 -22.25 27.81 13.99
C ARG A 112 -23.56 27.02 13.91
N ARG A 113 -24.69 27.73 13.96
CA ARG A 113 -26.01 27.14 13.76
C ARG A 113 -26.06 26.49 12.38
N GLN A 114 -26.27 25.18 12.34
CA GLN A 114 -26.60 24.47 11.10
C GLN A 114 -28.09 24.72 10.82
N THR A 115 -28.43 25.13 9.60
CA THR A 115 -29.81 25.17 9.13
C THR A 115 -30.25 23.75 8.81
N TYR A 116 -31.32 23.31 9.45
CA TYR A 116 -32.02 22.04 9.20
C TYR A 116 -33.18 22.25 8.22
#